data_AF-A0A5D3Y750-F1
#
_entry.id   AF-A0A5D3Y750-F1
#
_cell.length_a   1.000
_cell.length_b   1.000
_cell.length_c   1.000
_cell.angle_alpha   90.00
_cell.angle_beta   90.00
_cell.angle_gamma   90.00
#
_symmetry.space_group_name_H-M   'P 1'
#
loop_
_entity.id
_entity.type
_entity.pdbx_description
1 polymer ?
#
loop_
_entity_poly.entity_id
_entity_poly.type
_entity_poly.pdbx_seq_one_letter_code
_entity_poly.pdbx_strand_id
1 'polypeptide(L)'
;MGTEYERAESDVDIAVLLPPTQAKEAGSLLFSELHQALQIAVNKDVDLINLRLAPTVLQKEIIMSGERLFQSTGTAADEFEMLVLSFYQKLNEERADILAEGLRSGKFYDP
;
A
#
# COMPACT_ATOMS: atom_id res chain seq x y z
N MET A 1 13.97 14.74 -0.11
CA MET A 1 13.68 13.72 -1.12
C MET A 1 12.23 13.88 -1.48
N GLY A 2 11.95 13.92 -2.78
CA GLY A 2 10.64 14.23 -3.35
C GLY A 2 10.52 13.56 -4.69
N THR A 3 9.35 13.03 -5.01
CA THR A 3 9.06 12.62 -6.39
C THR A 3 8.95 13.86 -7.28
N GLU A 4 9.00 13.71 -8.61
CA GLU A 4 8.87 14.82 -9.57
C GLU A 4 7.53 15.60 -9.45
N TYR A 5 6.60 15.11 -8.62
CA TYR A 5 5.28 15.69 -8.38
C TYR A 5 5.11 16.28 -6.97
N GLU A 6 6.15 16.30 -6.13
CA GLU A 6 6.06 16.85 -4.76
C GLU A 6 5.72 18.35 -4.81
N ARG A 7 4.61 18.74 -4.19
CA ARG A 7 4.21 20.14 -3.96
C ARG A 7 4.38 20.46 -2.48
N ALA A 8 4.48 21.75 -2.16
CA ALA A 8 4.61 22.20 -0.76
C ALA A 8 3.45 21.71 0.14
N GLU A 9 2.28 21.49 -0.45
CA GLU A 9 1.05 21.05 0.21
C GLU A 9 0.80 19.54 0.07
N SER A 10 1.76 18.78 -0.48
CA SER A 10 1.60 17.33 -0.61
C SER A 10 1.72 16.64 0.75
N ASP A 11 0.72 15.80 1.06
CA ASP A 11 0.76 14.84 2.16
C ASP A 11 1.91 13.84 1.97
N VAL A 12 2.32 13.21 3.07
CA VAL A 12 3.35 12.17 3.07
C VAL A 12 2.69 10.81 3.26
N ASP A 13 2.72 9.99 2.21
CA ASP A 13 2.23 8.61 2.26
C ASP A 13 3.27 7.70 2.92
N ILE A 14 2.90 7.01 4.00
CA ILE A 14 3.77 6.08 4.72
C ILE A 14 3.05 4.75 4.90
N ALA A 15 3.67 3.67 4.44
CA ALA A 15 3.17 2.31 4.66
C ALA A 15 3.99 1.57 5.71
N VAL A 16 3.31 0.89 6.63
CA VAL A 16 3.95 0.08 7.69
C VAL A 16 3.61 -1.39 7.49
N LEU A 17 4.66 -2.20 7.38
CA LEU A 17 4.56 -3.67 7.35
C LEU A 17 4.71 -4.25 8.76
N LEU A 18 3.58 -4.48 9.43
CA LEU A 18 3.54 -5.13 10.74
C LEU A 18 3.61 -6.67 10.60
N PRO A 19 4.03 -7.43 11.62
CA PRO A 19 3.84 -8.89 11.65
C PRO A 19 2.36 -9.28 11.44
N PRO A 20 2.05 -10.46 10.86
CA PRO A 20 0.67 -10.81 10.48
C PRO A 20 -0.38 -10.72 11.60
N THR A 21 -0.04 -11.12 12.82
CA THR A 21 -0.96 -11.04 13.98
C THR A 21 -1.17 -9.59 14.41
N GLN A 22 -0.08 -8.85 14.59
CA GLN A 22 -0.13 -7.43 14.98
C GLN A 22 -0.83 -6.57 13.95
N ALA A 23 -0.66 -6.86 12.66
CA ALA A 23 -1.36 -6.12 11.60
C ALA A 23 -2.88 -6.22 11.75
N LYS A 24 -3.40 -7.40 12.11
CA LYS A 24 -4.84 -7.63 12.32
C LYS A 24 -5.35 -6.96 13.58
N GLU A 25 -4.56 -7.02 14.66
CA GLU A 25 -4.90 -6.39 15.94
C GLU A 25 -4.92 -4.87 15.84
N ALA A 26 -3.95 -4.29 15.14
CA ALA A 26 -3.83 -2.85 14.95
C ALA A 26 -4.95 -2.28 14.04
N GLY A 27 -5.37 -3.04 13.02
CA GLY A 27 -6.39 -2.57 12.09
C GLY A 27 -5.93 -1.31 11.33
N SER A 28 -6.81 -0.29 11.29
CA SER A 28 -6.49 1.01 10.73
C SER A 28 -5.58 1.81 11.66
N LEU A 29 -4.58 2.50 11.09
CA LEU A 29 -3.60 3.28 11.85
C LEU A 29 -3.97 4.77 11.96
N LEU A 30 -5.08 5.21 11.37
CA LEU A 30 -5.50 6.62 11.23
C LEU A 30 -5.61 7.38 12.57
N PHE A 31 -5.82 6.69 13.69
CA PHE A 31 -5.93 7.32 15.02
C PHE A 31 -4.91 6.78 16.02
N SER A 32 -3.87 6.12 15.53
CA SER A 32 -2.80 5.59 16.38
C SER A 32 -1.88 6.70 16.89
N GLU A 33 -1.23 6.47 18.02
CA GLU A 33 -0.17 7.36 18.52
C GLU A 33 0.97 7.51 17.50
N LEU A 34 1.23 6.46 16.71
CA LEU A 34 2.22 6.48 15.63
C LEU A 34 1.87 7.51 14.55
N HIS A 35 0.60 7.57 14.14
CA HIS A 35 0.12 8.55 13.14
C HIS A 35 0.34 9.99 13.61
N GLN A 36 -0.07 10.29 14.85
CA GLN A 36 0.14 11.62 15.46
C GLN A 36 1.62 11.97 15.59
N ALA A 37 2.45 11.01 16.05
CA ALA A 37 3.88 11.22 16.19
C ALA A 37 4.56 11.50 14.84
N LEU A 38 4.15 10.81 13.76
CA LEU A 38 4.67 11.04 12.42
C LEU A 38 4.27 12.40 11.87
N GLN A 39 3.00 12.82 12.02
CA GLN A 39 2.57 14.16 11.59
C GLN A 39 3.38 15.27 12.28
N ILE A 40 3.63 15.14 13.58
CA ILE A 40 4.45 16.09 14.34
C ILE A 40 5.91 16.09 13.85
N ALA A 41 6.49 14.90 13.64
CA ALA A 41 7.88 14.77 13.23
C ALA A 41 8.15 15.27 11.80
N VAL A 42 7.21 15.05 10.89
CA VAL A 42 7.30 15.45 9.48
C VAL A 42 6.80 16.89 9.26
N ASN A 43 5.98 17.42 10.19
CA ASN A 43 5.32 18.72 10.09
C ASN A 43 4.51 18.88 8.79
N LYS A 44 3.82 17.80 8.40
CA LYS A 44 2.89 17.69 7.26
C LYS A 44 1.81 16.65 7.62
N ASP A 45 0.74 16.61 6.85
CA ASP A 45 -0.23 15.53 6.93
C ASP A 45 0.39 14.22 6.43
N VAL A 46 0.04 13.12 7.10
CA VAL A 46 0.58 11.79 6.85
C VAL A 46 -0.58 10.84 6.59
N ASP A 47 -0.58 10.17 5.44
CA ASP A 47 -1.45 9.01 5.22
C ASP A 47 -0.70 7.75 5.67
N LEU A 48 -1.11 7.19 6.82
CA LEU A 48 -0.45 6.04 7.42
C LEU A 48 -1.21 4.75 7.13
N ILE A 49 -0.62 3.91 6.29
CA ILE A 49 -1.25 2.71 5.74
C ILE A 49 -0.71 1.47 6.45
N ASN A 50 -1.61 0.62 6.95
CA ASN A 50 -1.27 -0.74 7.35
C ASN A 50 -1.14 -1.61 6.10
N LEU A 51 0.10 -1.89 5.69
CA LEU A 51 0.38 -2.48 4.38
C LEU A 51 -0.23 -3.87 4.22
N ARG A 52 -0.35 -4.67 5.30
CA ARG A 52 -0.94 -6.03 5.20
C ARG A 52 -2.45 -6.02 5.01
N LEU A 53 -3.14 -4.95 5.41
CA LEU A 53 -4.60 -4.85 5.31
C LEU A 53 -5.04 -4.04 4.08
N ALA A 54 -4.11 -3.38 3.40
CA ALA A 54 -4.38 -2.65 2.17
C ALA A 54 -4.83 -3.59 1.02
N PRO A 55 -5.66 -3.10 0.07
CA PRO A 55 -5.99 -3.86 -1.13
C PRO A 55 -4.74 -4.28 -1.93
N THR A 56 -4.77 -5.45 -2.55
CA THR A 56 -3.62 -6.00 -3.30
C THR A 56 -3.06 -5.08 -4.37
N VAL A 57 -3.92 -4.31 -5.05
CA VAL A 57 -3.49 -3.30 -6.02
C VAL A 57 -2.64 -2.21 -5.35
N LEU A 58 -3.10 -1.68 -4.21
CA LEU A 58 -2.37 -0.66 -3.45
C LEU A 58 -1.08 -1.22 -2.85
N GLN A 59 -1.11 -2.45 -2.32
CA GLN A 59 0.10 -3.15 -1.88
C GLN A 59 1.15 -3.22 -3.00
N LYS A 60 0.73 -3.63 -4.20
CA LYS A 60 1.59 -3.72 -5.39
C LYS A 60 2.19 -2.36 -5.74
N GLU A 61 1.41 -1.28 -5.77
CA GLU A 61 1.95 0.06 -6.05
C GLU A 61 3.00 0.44 -4.99
N ILE A 62 2.70 0.29 -3.71
CA ILE A 62 3.62 0.63 -2.62
C ILE A 62 4.95 -0.13 -2.73
N ILE A 63 4.94 -1.44 -2.98
CA ILE A 63 6.20 -2.21 -3.05
C ILE A 63 7.01 -1.94 -4.33
N MET A 64 6.37 -1.42 -5.40
CA MET A 64 7.03 -1.19 -6.69
C MET A 64 7.56 0.24 -6.84
N SER A 65 6.81 1.24 -6.34
CA SER A 65 7.17 2.65 -6.47
C SER A 65 7.64 3.29 -5.16
N GLY A 66 7.35 2.65 -4.03
CA GLY A 66 7.73 3.15 -2.71
C GLY A 66 9.23 3.02 -2.45
N GLU A 67 9.74 3.88 -1.56
CA GLU A 67 11.09 3.79 -1.05
C GLU A 67 11.08 3.11 0.32
N ARG A 68 11.91 2.05 0.49
CA ARG A 68 12.03 1.34 1.75
C ARG A 68 12.87 2.16 2.74
N LEU A 69 12.21 2.82 3.68
CA LEU A 69 12.87 3.63 4.72
C LEU A 69 13.53 2.80 5.82
N PHE A 70 12.95 1.65 6.16
CA PHE A 70 13.43 0.79 7.24
C PHE A 70 13.01 -0.67 7.05
N GLN A 71 13.84 -1.59 7.54
CA GLN A 71 13.56 -3.01 7.64
C GLN A 71 14.25 -3.60 8.86
N SER A 72 13.52 -4.39 9.64
CA SER A 72 14.11 -5.26 10.68
C SER A 72 14.92 -6.39 10.03
N THR A 73 15.92 -6.92 10.74
CA THR A 73 16.75 -8.04 10.24
C THR A 73 15.90 -9.23 9.80
N GLY A 74 16.26 -9.86 8.68
CA GLY A 74 15.59 -11.04 8.13
C GLY A 74 14.96 -10.78 6.75
N THR A 75 14.09 -11.70 6.33
CA THR A 75 13.53 -11.78 4.96
C THR A 75 12.03 -11.47 4.90
N ALA A 76 11.41 -11.09 6.00
CA ALA A 76 9.95 -10.96 6.09
C ALA A 76 9.35 -9.89 5.14
N ALA A 77 10.12 -8.85 4.83
CA ALA A 77 9.75 -7.85 3.84
C ALA A 77 9.78 -8.44 2.42
N ASP A 78 10.87 -9.09 2.05
CA ASP A 78 11.05 -9.69 0.73
C ASP A 78 10.03 -10.82 0.49
N GLU A 79 9.73 -11.63 1.50
CA GLU A 79 8.67 -12.65 1.45
C GLU A 79 7.28 -12.04 1.25
N PHE A 80 7.01 -10.92 1.92
CA PHE A 80 5.75 -10.20 1.74
C PHE A 80 5.63 -9.63 0.31
N GLU A 81 6.70 -9.05 -0.22
CA GLU A 81 6.73 -8.51 -1.58
C GLU A 81 6.48 -9.59 -2.63
N MET A 82 7.16 -10.75 -2.51
CA MET A 82 6.91 -11.90 -3.38
C MET A 82 5.44 -12.35 -3.32
N LEU A 83 4.85 -12.40 -2.12
CA LEU A 83 3.46 -12.79 -1.95
C LEU A 83 2.49 -11.80 -2.60
N VAL A 84 2.73 -10.50 -2.44
CA VAL A 84 1.94 -9.43 -3.07
C VAL A 84 1.99 -9.54 -4.59
N LEU A 85 3.17 -9.79 -5.16
CA LEU A 85 3.31 -9.97 -6.62
C LEU A 85 2.54 -11.19 -7.12
N SER A 86 2.54 -12.29 -6.37
CA SER A 86 1.75 -13.50 -6.69
C SER A 86 0.25 -13.23 -6.63
N PHE A 87 -0.23 -12.57 -5.57
CA PHE A 87 -1.64 -12.20 -5.43
C PHE A 87 -2.09 -11.21 -6.50
N TYR A 88 -1.24 -10.24 -6.86
CA TYR A 88 -1.56 -9.28 -7.92
C TYR A 88 -1.66 -9.96 -9.29
N GLN A 89 -0.74 -10.89 -9.61
CA GLN A 89 -0.85 -11.72 -10.81
C GLN A 89 -2.17 -12.49 -10.82
N LYS A 90 -2.52 -13.14 -9.71
CA LYS A 90 -3.75 -13.90 -9.61
C LYS A 90 -5.01 -13.05 -9.79
N LEU A 91 -5.03 -11.88 -9.16
CA LEU A 91 -6.11 -10.91 -9.28
C LEU A 91 -6.31 -10.44 -10.74
N ASN A 92 -5.21 -10.25 -11.47
CA ASN A 92 -5.28 -9.87 -12.88
C ASN A 92 -5.79 -11.00 -13.77
N GLU A 93 -5.42 -12.26 -13.50
CA GLU A 93 -5.98 -13.42 -14.21
C GLU A 93 -7.50 -13.48 -14.03
N GLU A 94 -7.98 -13.35 -12.79
CA GLU A 94 -9.41 -13.40 -12.45
C GLU A 94 -10.21 -12.24 -13.07
N ARG A 95 -9.57 -11.08 -13.21
CA ARG A 95 -10.20 -9.87 -13.80
C ARG A 95 -10.02 -9.77 -15.31
N ALA A 96 -9.25 -10.65 -15.95
CA ALA A 96 -8.89 -10.52 -17.37
C ALA A 96 -10.13 -10.42 -18.27
N ASP A 97 -11.12 -11.27 -18.05
CA ASP A 97 -12.36 -11.27 -18.84
C ASP A 97 -13.21 -10.03 -18.59
N ILE A 98 -13.31 -9.58 -17.34
CA ILE A 98 -14.04 -8.36 -16.95
C ILE A 98 -13.40 -7.13 -17.59
N LEU A 99 -12.07 -7.03 -17.54
CA LEU A 99 -11.33 -5.94 -18.14
C LEU A 99 -11.46 -5.95 -19.67
N ALA A 100 -11.38 -7.12 -20.29
CA ALA A 100 -11.54 -7.26 -21.73
C ALA A 100 -12.95 -6.85 -22.17
N GLU A 101 -13.98 -7.22 -21.42
CA GLU A 101 -15.35 -6.77 -21.69
C GLU A 101 -15.54 -5.28 -21.46
N GLY A 102 -14.96 -4.72 -20.40
CA GLY A 102 -15.01 -3.28 -20.12
C GLY A 102 -14.36 -2.46 -21.23
N LEU A 103 -13.22 -2.92 -21.74
CA LEU A 103 -12.52 -2.29 -22.87
C LEU A 103 -13.28 -2.41 -24.19
N ARG A 104 -13.92 -3.57 -24.47
CA ARG A 104 -14.73 -3.76 -25.68
C ARG A 104 -16.03 -2.95 -25.67
N SER A 105 -16.73 -2.96 -24.55
CA SER A 105 -18.06 -2.36 -24.40
C SER A 105 -18.01 -0.87 -24.02
N GLY A 106 -16.87 -0.38 -23.54
CA GLY A 106 -16.72 0.95 -22.94
C GLY A 106 -17.40 1.07 -21.56
N LYS A 107 -17.82 -0.04 -20.95
CA LYS A 107 -18.54 -0.07 -19.67
C LYS A 107 -17.88 -1.05 -18.71
N PHE A 108 -17.34 -0.53 -17.62
CA PHE A 108 -16.86 -1.35 -16.51
C PHE A 108 -18.02 -1.57 -15.53
N TYR A 109 -18.27 -2.81 -15.18
CA TYR A 109 -19.25 -3.19 -14.15
C TYR A 109 -18.49 -3.64 -12.90
N ASP A 110 -18.86 -3.10 -11.74
CA ASP A 110 -18.44 -3.66 -10.46
C ASP A 110 -19.34 -4.87 -10.12
N PRO A 111 -18.78 -6.04 -9.77
CA PRO A 111 -19.55 -7.19 -9.30
C PRO A 111 -20.12 -6.99 -7.89
#